data_AF-A0A182SNE5-F1
#
_entry.id   AF-A0A182SNE5-F1
#
_cell.length_a   1.000
_cell.length_b   1.000
_cell.length_c   1.000
_cell.angle_alpha   90.00
_cell.angle_beta   90.00
_cell.angle_gamma   90.00
#
_symmetry.space_group_name_H-M   'P 1'
#
loop_
_entity.id
_entity.type
_entity.pdbx_description
1 polymer ?
#
loop_
_entity_poly.entity_id
_entity_poly.type
_entity_poly.pdbx_seq_one_letter_code
_entity_poly.pdbx_strand_id
1 'polypeptide(L)'
;MQAKKRYILVIICCAFLAYCYLGGYRLKGLQTLFRMRIRKNPDNLPSYHQLHYQYTDGAERAEQAQPQPDDDLFAPPAYESSRSRELAPQPAFEGGAGRRVTDEASASFKSCRMETCFDFSKCSDKNFYVYVYPPEPLNSLGAPPPISQNYQKIISAIQESRYYTTDPAQACLFVLGIDTLDRDSLSEDFVRNVPSRLQRLPHWNNGRNHIIFNLYSGTWPDYNENGLGFDPGQAILAKASMSV
;
A
#
# COMPACT_ATOMS: atom_id res chain seq x y z
N MET A 1 22.11 -38.35 51.53
CA MET A 1 22.20 -36.87 51.42
C MET A 1 21.42 -36.34 50.20
N GLN A 2 20.08 -36.41 50.18
CA GLN A 2 19.27 -35.96 49.03
C GLN A 2 18.28 -34.81 49.32
N ALA A 3 18.16 -34.37 50.58
CA ALA A 3 17.29 -33.25 50.94
C ALA A 3 17.85 -31.87 50.53
N LYS A 4 19.18 -31.73 50.42
CA LYS A 4 19.84 -30.42 50.22
C LYS A 4 19.69 -29.86 48.80
N LYS A 5 19.39 -30.68 47.79
CA LYS A 5 19.30 -30.22 46.38
C LYS A 5 17.94 -29.61 46.02
N ARG A 6 16.86 -29.99 46.71
CA ARG A 6 15.50 -29.48 46.39
C ARG A 6 15.28 -28.05 46.87
N TYR A 7 15.88 -27.65 47.99
CA TYR A 7 15.74 -26.29 48.53
C TYR A 7 16.57 -25.26 47.76
N ILE A 8 17.67 -25.67 47.10
CA ILE A 8 18.51 -24.75 46.32
C ILE A 8 17.74 -24.19 45.12
N LEU A 9 16.99 -25.04 44.40
CA LEU A 9 16.21 -24.59 43.24
C LEU A 9 15.09 -23.64 43.64
N VAL A 10 14.44 -23.89 44.79
CA VAL A 10 13.40 -22.99 45.33
C VAL A 10 13.99 -21.63 45.72
N ILE A 11 15.16 -21.61 46.37
CA ILE A 11 15.84 -20.36 46.74
C ILE A 11 16.25 -19.55 45.50
N ILE A 12 16.75 -20.21 44.46
CA ILE A 12 17.11 -19.54 43.19
C ILE A 12 15.86 -18.96 42.50
N CYS A 13 14.74 -19.69 42.45
CA CYS A 13 13.49 -19.16 41.91
C CYS A 13 12.97 -17.96 42.71
N CYS A 14 12.98 -18.02 44.05
CA CYS A 14 12.55 -16.90 44.89
C CYS A 14 13.45 -15.68 44.71
N ALA A 15 14.77 -15.87 44.59
CA ALA A 15 15.72 -14.79 44.33
C ALA A 15 15.51 -14.16 42.95
N PHE A 16 15.23 -14.96 41.91
CA PHE A 16 14.95 -14.47 40.56
C PHE A 16 13.63 -13.67 40.51
N LEU A 17 12.57 -14.17 41.16
CA LEU A 17 11.31 -13.45 41.26
C LEU A 17 11.45 -12.14 42.03
N ALA A 18 12.20 -12.13 43.14
CA ALA A 18 12.52 -10.90 43.87
C ALA A 18 13.34 -9.92 43.01
N TYR A 19 14.28 -10.41 42.21
CA TYR A 19 15.05 -9.60 41.27
C TYR A 19 14.18 -9.03 40.14
N CYS A 20 13.26 -9.80 39.56
CA CYS A 20 12.31 -9.29 38.57
C CYS A 20 11.33 -8.28 39.18
N TYR A 21 10.85 -8.53 40.40
CA TYR A 21 9.93 -7.65 41.11
C TYR A 21 10.58 -6.32 41.52
N LEU A 22 11.81 -6.35 42.03
CA LEU A 22 12.56 -5.16 42.45
C LEU A 22 13.30 -4.47 41.28
N GLY A 23 13.75 -5.24 40.28
CA GLY A 23 14.47 -4.77 39.10
C GLY A 23 13.57 -4.31 37.93
N GLY A 24 12.29 -4.71 37.92
CA GLY A 24 11.30 -4.25 36.94
C GLY A 24 11.05 -2.73 36.96
N TYR A 25 11.41 -2.05 38.05
CA TYR A 25 11.33 -0.59 38.15
C TYR A 25 12.53 0.16 37.54
N ARG A 26 13.60 -0.53 37.11
CA ARG A 26 14.78 0.12 36.51
C ARG A 26 14.92 -0.10 34.99
N LEU A 27 14.14 -1.01 34.38
CA LEU A 27 14.16 -1.19 32.92
C LEU A 27 13.46 -0.06 32.13
N LYS A 28 12.60 0.75 32.77
CA LYS A 28 12.07 1.97 32.13
C LYS A 28 13.15 3.04 31.89
N GLY A 29 14.26 3.01 32.63
CA GLY A 29 15.39 3.94 32.43
C GLY A 29 16.33 3.50 31.30
N LEU A 30 16.46 2.20 31.05
CA LEU A 30 17.34 1.67 30.01
C LEU A 30 16.72 1.80 28.61
N GLN A 31 15.38 1.83 28.49
CA GLN A 31 14.69 2.20 27.25
C GLN A 31 15.01 3.65 26.83
N THR A 32 15.29 4.54 27.78
CA THR A 32 15.68 5.93 27.51
C THR A 32 17.15 6.05 27.08
N LEU A 33 18.03 5.12 27.52
CA LEU A 33 19.45 5.08 27.14
C LEU A 33 19.71 4.29 25.84
N PHE A 34 18.90 3.27 25.54
CA PHE A 34 18.93 2.51 24.28
C PHE A 34 17.90 2.98 23.25
N ARG A 35 17.28 4.16 23.45
CA ARG A 35 16.76 4.95 22.34
C ARG A 35 17.98 5.44 21.57
N MET A 36 18.55 4.55 20.76
CA MET A 36 19.61 4.87 19.82
C MET A 36 19.18 6.15 19.13
N ARG A 37 19.90 7.21 19.45
CA ARG A 37 19.89 8.46 18.72
C ARG A 37 20.53 8.13 17.38
N ILE A 38 19.78 7.46 16.49
CA ILE A 38 20.04 7.53 15.06
C ILE A 38 19.77 8.98 14.71
N ARG A 39 20.79 9.82 14.91
CA ARG A 39 20.90 11.13 14.30
C ARG A 39 21.19 10.84 12.82
N LYS A 40 20.20 10.31 12.10
CA LYS A 40 20.18 10.42 10.64
C LYS A 40 20.08 11.91 10.40
N ASN A 41 21.15 12.53 9.95
CA ASN A 41 21.15 13.90 9.49
C ASN A 41 20.19 13.96 8.28
N PRO A 42 18.96 14.49 8.43
CA PRO A 42 17.90 14.34 7.43
C PRO A 42 18.12 15.26 6.22
N ASP A 43 19.08 16.19 6.30
CA ASP A 43 19.43 17.11 5.22
C ASP A 43 20.18 16.41 4.07
N ASN A 44 20.55 15.13 4.24
CA ASN A 44 21.31 14.36 3.26
C ASN A 44 20.51 13.19 2.63
N LEU A 45 19.18 13.25 2.69
CA LEU A 45 18.33 12.32 1.94
C LEU A 45 18.15 12.87 0.52
N PRO A 46 18.57 12.12 -0.53
CA PRO A 46 18.40 12.59 -1.90
C PRO A 46 16.92 12.78 -2.21
N SER A 47 16.58 13.94 -2.79
CA SER A 47 15.27 14.20 -3.37
C SER A 47 15.04 13.19 -4.50
N TYR A 48 13.94 12.44 -4.43
CA TYR A 48 13.57 11.41 -5.41
C TYR A 48 13.47 11.95 -6.85
N HIS A 49 13.38 13.27 -7.02
CA HIS A 49 13.32 13.95 -8.32
C HIS A 49 14.60 13.81 -9.17
N GLN A 50 15.72 13.32 -8.62
CA GLN A 50 17.01 13.34 -9.32
C GLN A 50 17.42 12.01 -9.99
N LEU A 51 16.56 10.97 -9.95
CA LEU A 51 16.74 9.80 -10.80
C LEU A 51 16.22 10.09 -12.21
N HIS A 52 16.85 11.05 -12.88
CA HIS A 52 16.73 11.17 -14.33
C HIS A 52 17.41 9.94 -14.98
N TYR A 53 16.66 9.28 -15.85
CA TYR A 53 17.12 8.20 -16.71
C TYR A 53 18.44 8.56 -17.41
N GLN A 54 19.53 7.91 -17.00
CA GLN A 54 20.79 7.94 -17.74
C GLN A 54 21.01 6.54 -18.32
N TYR A 55 20.24 6.20 -19.35
CA TYR A 55 20.57 5.10 -20.24
C TYR A 55 21.66 5.62 -21.18
N THR A 56 22.90 5.19 -20.97
CA THR A 56 24.02 5.57 -21.81
C THR A 56 23.82 4.99 -23.20
N ASP A 57 23.54 5.87 -24.16
CA ASP A 57 23.67 5.58 -25.58
C ASP A 57 25.17 5.50 -25.89
N GLY A 58 25.64 4.29 -26.20
CA GLY A 58 27.06 3.95 -26.35
C GLY A 58 27.24 3.02 -27.54
N ALA A 59 26.86 3.49 -28.72
CA ALA A 59 27.18 2.85 -29.98
C ALA A 59 28.61 3.20 -30.40
N GLU A 60 29.59 2.35 -30.10
CA GLU A 60 30.86 2.30 -30.86
C GLU A 60 31.39 0.84 -30.99
N ARG A 61 31.09 0.27 -32.16
CA ARG A 61 31.97 -0.53 -33.03
C ARG A 61 33.19 -1.22 -32.41
N ALA A 62 33.14 -2.55 -32.33
CA ALA A 62 34.30 -3.41 -32.55
C ALA A 62 33.87 -4.67 -33.28
N GLU A 63 34.47 -4.85 -34.45
CA GLU A 63 34.20 -5.87 -35.45
C GLU A 63 35.15 -7.05 -35.19
N GLN A 64 34.62 -8.25 -34.93
CA GLN A 64 35.37 -9.49 -35.12
C GLN A 64 34.41 -10.67 -35.31
N ALA A 65 34.51 -11.27 -36.48
CA ALA A 65 33.71 -12.40 -36.96
C ALA A 65 34.14 -13.74 -36.34
N GLN A 66 33.20 -14.70 -36.37
CA GLN A 66 33.30 -16.18 -36.30
C GLN A 66 32.53 -16.82 -35.12
N PRO A 67 32.10 -18.10 -35.24
CA PRO A 67 30.82 -18.53 -35.79
C PRO A 67 29.86 -19.08 -34.71
N GLN A 68 28.58 -19.06 -35.03
CA GLN A 68 27.46 -19.57 -34.21
C GLN A 68 27.56 -21.09 -33.94
N PRO A 69 27.36 -21.52 -32.67
CA PRO A 69 26.75 -22.80 -32.36
C PRO A 69 25.33 -22.58 -31.84
N ASP A 70 24.41 -23.36 -32.39
CA ASP A 70 22.98 -23.36 -32.05
C ASP A 70 22.76 -23.92 -30.64
N ASP A 71 22.23 -23.10 -29.74
CA ASP A 71 21.60 -23.53 -28.49
C ASP A 71 20.36 -22.67 -28.25
N ASP A 72 19.23 -23.13 -28.82
CA ASP A 72 17.89 -22.59 -28.59
C ASP A 72 17.43 -22.88 -27.16
N LEU A 73 17.67 -21.94 -26.24
CA LEU A 73 17.12 -22.00 -24.88
C LEU A 73 16.59 -20.64 -24.41
N PHE A 74 15.93 -19.87 -25.28
CA PHE A 74 15.00 -18.82 -24.85
C PHE A 74 14.04 -18.43 -26.00
N ALA A 75 13.01 -19.25 -26.25
CA ALA A 75 11.86 -18.85 -27.04
C ALA A 75 10.63 -18.68 -26.12
N PRO A 76 9.93 -17.53 -26.12
CA PRO A 76 8.63 -17.41 -25.47
C PRO A 76 7.58 -18.29 -26.19
N PRO A 77 6.64 -18.94 -25.48
CA PRO A 77 5.70 -19.85 -26.10
C PRO A 77 4.72 -19.11 -27.03
N ALA A 78 4.63 -19.62 -28.26
CA ALA A 78 3.63 -19.23 -29.24
C ALA A 78 2.24 -19.77 -28.85
N TYR A 79 1.46 -18.99 -28.10
CA TYR A 79 0.01 -19.23 -27.98
C TYR A 79 -0.89 -18.01 -28.23
N GLU A 80 -0.34 -16.84 -28.53
CA GLU A 80 -1.12 -15.71 -29.04
C GLU A 80 -1.09 -15.66 -30.57
N SER A 81 -1.79 -16.60 -31.23
CA SER A 81 -2.15 -16.42 -32.64
C SER A 81 -3.35 -17.27 -33.03
N SER A 82 -4.49 -17.08 -32.35
CA SER A 82 -5.79 -17.44 -32.93
C SER A 82 -6.96 -16.86 -32.13
N ARG A 83 -7.25 -15.56 -32.30
CA ARG A 83 -8.66 -15.10 -32.31
C ARG A 83 -8.98 -13.74 -32.92
N SER A 84 -8.05 -13.09 -33.63
CA SER A 84 -8.41 -11.99 -34.53
C SER A 84 -8.66 -12.54 -35.93
N ARG A 85 -9.80 -13.22 -36.14
CA ARG A 85 -10.38 -13.37 -37.48
C ARG A 85 -11.63 -12.51 -37.55
N GLU A 86 -11.42 -11.36 -38.13
CA GLU A 86 -12.37 -10.47 -38.78
C GLU A 86 -13.49 -11.24 -39.49
N LEU A 87 -14.74 -10.99 -39.12
CA LEU A 87 -15.89 -11.28 -39.98
C LEU A 87 -16.64 -9.95 -40.20
N ALA A 88 -16.54 -9.46 -41.42
CA ALA A 88 -17.33 -8.35 -41.93
C ALA A 88 -18.82 -8.75 -42.17
N PRO A 89 -19.76 -7.79 -42.29
CA PRO A 89 -21.18 -7.98 -41.99
C PRO A 89 -22.07 -8.06 -43.25
N GLN A 90 -23.21 -8.79 -43.21
CA GLN A 90 -24.47 -8.54 -43.98
C GLN A 90 -25.68 -9.31 -43.34
N PRO A 91 -26.96 -9.15 -43.75
CA PRO A 91 -27.92 -8.17 -43.21
C PRO A 91 -29.25 -8.77 -42.68
N ALA A 92 -29.97 -7.92 -41.93
CA ALA A 92 -31.43 -7.83 -41.66
C ALA A 92 -32.34 -9.10 -41.62
N PHE A 93 -32.96 -9.33 -40.45
CA PHE A 93 -34.39 -9.67 -40.37
C PHE A 93 -35.00 -9.22 -39.04
N GLU A 94 -36.26 -8.79 -39.10
CA GLU A 94 -37.03 -8.05 -38.09
C GLU A 94 -37.46 -8.89 -36.86
N GLY A 95 -37.62 -8.20 -35.71
CA GLY A 95 -38.60 -8.58 -34.69
C GLY A 95 -38.09 -8.64 -33.25
N GLY A 96 -38.69 -7.84 -32.36
CA GLY A 96 -38.80 -8.16 -30.93
C GLY A 96 -38.10 -7.20 -29.97
N ALA A 97 -38.90 -6.35 -29.31
CA ALA A 97 -38.47 -5.45 -28.24
C ALA A 97 -37.92 -6.20 -27.02
N GLY A 98 -36.78 -5.76 -26.52
CA GLY A 98 -36.18 -6.21 -25.27
C GLY A 98 -35.05 -5.27 -24.85
N ARG A 99 -35.38 -4.19 -24.16
CA ARG A 99 -34.41 -3.23 -23.61
C ARG A 99 -33.69 -3.86 -22.43
N ARG A 100 -32.64 -4.65 -22.71
CA ARG A 100 -31.63 -5.03 -21.72
C ARG A 100 -30.70 -3.84 -21.56
N VAL A 101 -30.85 -3.14 -20.45
CA VAL A 101 -29.86 -2.18 -19.97
C VAL A 101 -28.59 -2.98 -19.72
N THR A 102 -27.57 -2.70 -20.52
CA THR A 102 -26.22 -3.21 -20.36
C THR A 102 -25.64 -2.64 -19.07
N ASP A 103 -25.63 -3.42 -18.00
CA ASP A 103 -24.73 -3.17 -16.85
C ASP A 103 -23.33 -3.70 -17.19
N GLU A 104 -22.78 -3.22 -18.31
CA GLU A 104 -21.34 -3.10 -18.51
C GLU A 104 -20.96 -1.68 -18.10
N ALA A 105 -21.09 -1.39 -16.80
CA ALA A 105 -20.27 -0.37 -16.18
C ALA A 105 -18.86 -0.96 -16.06
N SER A 106 -18.19 -1.11 -17.21
CA SER A 106 -16.74 -0.91 -17.25
C SER A 106 -16.51 0.35 -16.44
N ALA A 107 -15.93 0.20 -15.25
CA ALA A 107 -15.50 1.32 -14.46
C ALA A 107 -14.49 2.05 -15.33
N SER A 108 -15.00 2.99 -16.13
CA SER A 108 -14.25 3.93 -16.90
C SER A 108 -13.54 4.78 -15.85
N PHE A 109 -12.44 4.26 -15.32
CA PHE A 109 -11.44 5.04 -14.64
C PHE A 109 -11.22 6.23 -15.55
N LYS A 110 -11.72 7.40 -15.14
CA LYS A 110 -11.54 8.61 -15.92
C LYS A 110 -10.05 8.77 -16.01
N SER A 111 -9.49 8.45 -17.17
CA SER A 111 -8.04 8.46 -17.38
C SER A 111 -7.60 9.89 -17.12
N CYS A 112 -6.99 10.10 -15.97
CA CYS A 112 -6.51 11.39 -15.55
C CYS A 112 -5.02 11.29 -15.34
N ARG A 113 -4.31 12.32 -15.79
CA ARG A 113 -2.89 12.47 -15.53
C ARG A 113 -2.69 13.09 -14.16
N MET A 114 -1.50 12.94 -13.60
CA MET A 114 -1.13 13.58 -12.34
C MET A 114 -1.49 15.07 -12.33
N GLU A 115 -1.21 15.80 -13.43
CA GLU A 115 -1.57 17.21 -13.63
C GLU A 115 -3.07 17.53 -13.45
N THR A 116 -3.96 16.59 -13.78
CA THR A 116 -5.42 16.79 -13.75
C THR A 116 -6.08 16.23 -12.48
N CYS A 117 -5.50 15.19 -11.88
CA CYS A 117 -6.06 14.51 -10.70
C CYS A 117 -5.42 14.93 -9.38
N PHE A 118 -4.27 15.61 -9.44
CA PHE A 118 -3.56 16.11 -8.29
C PHE A 118 -3.62 17.63 -8.22
N ASP A 119 -3.83 18.18 -7.04
CA ASP A 119 -3.76 19.61 -6.77
C ASP A 119 -2.38 19.97 -6.20
N PHE A 120 -1.52 20.49 -7.07
CA PHE A 120 -0.18 20.94 -6.72
C PHE A 120 -0.20 22.22 -5.86
N SER A 121 -1.28 22.99 -5.84
CA SER A 121 -1.34 24.25 -5.07
C SER A 121 -1.26 24.04 -3.56
N LYS A 122 -1.66 22.85 -3.09
CA LYS A 122 -1.53 22.43 -1.68
C LYS A 122 -0.11 22.04 -1.29
N CYS A 123 0.77 21.86 -2.27
CA CYS A 123 2.10 21.32 -2.08
C CYS A 123 3.12 22.43 -2.29
N SER A 124 3.64 23.00 -1.19
CA SER A 124 4.68 24.02 -1.25
C SER A 124 6.06 23.39 -1.37
N ASP A 125 6.94 23.98 -2.17
CA ASP A 125 8.34 23.55 -2.32
C ASP A 125 9.10 23.52 -0.99
N LYS A 126 8.68 24.32 0.00
CA LYS A 126 9.36 24.42 1.29
C LYS A 126 8.93 23.35 2.29
N ASN A 127 7.66 22.94 2.27
CA ASN A 127 7.11 22.00 3.25
C ASN A 127 6.08 21.07 2.58
N PHE A 128 6.37 19.77 2.61
CA PHE A 128 5.49 18.73 2.13
C PHE A 128 4.90 17.98 3.32
N TYR A 129 3.68 18.34 3.71
CA TYR A 129 3.02 17.71 4.85
C TYR A 129 2.00 16.65 4.43
N VAL A 130 1.89 15.61 5.25
CA VAL A 130 0.98 14.48 5.11
C VAL A 130 0.08 14.46 6.34
N TYR A 131 -1.23 14.57 6.09
CA TYR A 131 -2.25 14.40 7.12
C TYR A 131 -2.76 12.96 7.08
N VAL A 132 -2.86 12.36 8.27
CA VAL A 132 -3.46 11.04 8.45
C VAL A 132 -4.82 11.23 9.11
N TYR A 133 -5.88 10.70 8.49
CA TYR A 133 -7.20 10.73 9.11
C TYR A 133 -7.19 9.96 10.44
N PRO A 134 -7.90 10.47 11.46
CA PRO A 134 -8.07 9.73 12.70
C PRO A 134 -8.77 8.39 12.43
N PRO A 135 -8.53 7.36 13.26
CA PRO A 135 -9.26 6.10 13.20
C PRO A 135 -10.77 6.34 13.24
N GLU A 136 -11.55 5.52 12.51
CA GLU A 136 -13.00 5.68 12.54
C GLU A 136 -13.57 5.46 13.95
N PRO A 137 -14.68 6.13 14.28
CA PRO A 137 -15.36 5.91 15.55
C PRO A 137 -15.81 4.47 15.72
N LEU A 138 -16.07 4.09 16.98
CA LEU A 138 -16.58 2.78 17.35
C LEU A 138 -17.85 2.45 16.55
N ASN A 139 -17.96 1.20 16.10
CA ASN A 139 -19.16 0.68 15.47
C ASN A 139 -20.33 0.58 16.47
N SER A 140 -21.51 0.18 16.01
CA SER A 140 -22.70 0.02 16.86
C SER A 140 -22.53 -0.98 18.02
N LEU A 141 -21.48 -1.81 17.99
CA LEU A 141 -21.13 -2.77 19.03
C LEU A 141 -20.07 -2.23 20.02
N GLY A 142 -19.65 -0.97 19.87
CA GLY A 142 -18.65 -0.35 20.73
C GLY A 142 -17.22 -0.82 20.45
N ALA A 143 -16.95 -1.41 19.28
CA ALA A 143 -15.60 -1.84 18.89
C ALA A 143 -15.04 -0.92 17.78
N PRO A 144 -13.74 -0.59 17.81
CA PRO A 144 -13.09 0.10 16.70
C PRO A 144 -13.12 -0.78 15.43
N PRO A 145 -13.06 -0.19 14.22
CA PRO A 145 -12.89 -0.98 13.01
C PRO A 145 -11.58 -1.78 13.06
N PRO A 146 -11.53 -2.97 12.44
CA PRO A 146 -10.29 -3.72 12.32
C PRO A 146 -9.27 -2.95 11.48
N ILE A 147 -8.01 -2.99 11.91
CA ILE A 147 -6.86 -2.42 11.20
C ILE A 147 -5.69 -3.40 11.32
N SER A 148 -5.17 -3.87 10.19
CA SER A 148 -4.10 -4.87 10.15
C SER A 148 -2.81 -4.34 10.76
N GLN A 149 -1.96 -5.25 11.25
CA GLN A 149 -0.66 -4.87 11.79
C GLN A 149 0.24 -4.20 10.74
N ASN A 150 0.07 -4.55 9.46
CA ASN A 150 0.85 -3.97 8.37
C ASN A 150 0.41 -2.53 8.09
N TYR A 151 -0.89 -2.24 8.08
CA TYR A 151 -1.36 -0.87 7.91
C TYR A 151 -1.00 0.02 9.10
N GLN A 152 -1.08 -0.51 10.32
CA GLN A 152 -0.61 0.21 11.51
C GLN A 152 0.86 0.64 11.38
N LYS A 153 1.74 -0.23 10.88
CA LYS A 153 3.16 0.12 10.65
C LYS A 153 3.31 1.25 9.63
N ILE A 154 2.52 1.24 8.56
CA ILE A 154 2.52 2.31 7.54
C ILE A 154 2.12 3.64 8.17
N ILE A 155 1.00 3.65 8.89
CA ILE A 155 0.48 4.86 9.55
C ILE A 155 1.48 5.38 10.59
N SER A 156 2.03 4.52 11.44
CA SER A 156 3.02 4.90 12.44
C SER A 156 4.29 5.47 11.81
N ALA A 157 4.79 4.86 10.72
CA ALA A 157 5.97 5.36 10.02
C ALA A 157 5.75 6.77 9.44
N ILE A 158 4.55 7.06 8.95
CA ILE A 158 4.17 8.40 8.48
C ILE A 158 4.11 9.37 9.66
N GLN A 159 3.40 9.02 10.73
CA GLN A 159 3.21 9.87 11.92
C GLN A 159 4.50 10.19 12.66
N GLU A 160 5.47 9.27 12.66
CA GLU A 160 6.80 9.48 13.25
C GLU A 160 7.75 10.30 12.35
N SER A 161 7.37 10.52 11.09
CA SER A 161 8.19 11.28 10.14
C SER A 161 8.04 12.80 10.33
N ARG A 162 9.01 13.56 9.84
CA ARG A 162 8.95 15.03 9.80
C ARG A 162 7.86 15.60 8.89
N TYR A 163 7.28 14.76 8.04
CA TYR A 163 6.26 15.14 7.08
C TYR A 163 4.86 15.07 7.68
N TYR A 164 4.67 14.47 8.84
CA TYR A 164 3.35 14.40 9.47
C TYR A 164 2.86 15.78 9.94
N THR A 165 1.58 16.06 9.73
CA THR A 165 0.88 17.19 10.34
C THR A 165 -0.47 16.76 10.94
N THR A 166 -0.85 17.41 12.04
CA THR A 166 -2.19 17.29 12.63
C THR A 166 -3.21 18.24 12.00
N ASP A 167 -2.74 19.26 11.27
CA ASP A 167 -3.60 20.26 10.64
C ASP A 167 -3.86 19.91 9.16
N PRO A 168 -5.10 19.53 8.78
CA PRO A 168 -5.43 19.20 7.39
C PRO A 168 -5.33 20.40 6.44
N ALA A 169 -5.37 21.65 6.94
CA ALA A 169 -5.24 22.84 6.10
C ALA A 169 -3.82 23.02 5.53
N GLN A 170 -2.81 22.50 6.22
CA GLN A 170 -1.41 22.57 5.82
C GLN A 170 -0.96 21.35 5.00
N ALA A 171 -1.82 20.34 4.86
CA ALA A 171 -1.47 19.07 4.27
C ALA A 171 -1.50 19.11 2.74
N CYS A 172 -0.41 18.65 2.12
CA CYS A 172 -0.32 18.38 0.69
C CYS A 172 -0.97 17.05 0.35
N LEU A 173 -0.74 16.02 1.19
CA LEU A 173 -1.29 14.67 1.00
C LEU A 173 -2.17 14.24 2.17
N PHE A 174 -3.12 13.38 1.83
CA PHE A 174 -4.06 12.77 2.78
C PHE A 174 -3.93 11.26 2.73
N VAL A 175 -3.80 10.64 3.90
CA VAL A 175 -3.75 9.18 4.06
C VAL A 175 -4.92 8.74 4.93
N LEU A 176 -5.64 7.73 4.46
CA LEU A 176 -6.80 7.20 5.15
C LEU A 176 -6.43 6.62 6.51
N GLY A 177 -7.36 6.68 7.47
CA GLY A 177 -7.32 5.87 8.68
C GLY A 177 -8.01 4.51 8.50
N ILE A 178 -8.41 4.18 7.27
CA ILE A 178 -9.16 2.98 6.89
C ILE A 178 -8.19 2.03 6.20
N ASP A 179 -8.07 0.81 6.73
CA ASP A 179 -7.23 -0.20 6.10
C ASP A 179 -7.81 -0.61 4.74
N THR A 180 -7.00 -0.47 3.70
CA THR A 180 -7.36 -0.80 2.31
C THR A 180 -6.34 -1.74 1.68
N LEU A 181 -5.39 -2.27 2.47
CA LEU A 181 -4.28 -3.08 1.98
C LEU A 181 -4.72 -4.38 1.32
N ASP A 182 -5.79 -4.99 1.84
CA ASP A 182 -6.26 -6.31 1.43
C ASP A 182 -7.62 -6.24 0.73
N ARG A 183 -7.67 -6.82 -0.47
CA ARG A 183 -8.87 -6.94 -1.29
C ARG A 183 -9.46 -8.34 -1.32
N ASP A 184 -8.88 -9.30 -0.62
CA ASP A 184 -9.47 -10.62 -0.43
C ASP A 184 -10.66 -10.56 0.55
N SER A 185 -11.87 -10.83 0.07
CA SER A 185 -13.08 -10.82 0.90
C SER A 185 -13.14 -11.89 1.99
N LEU A 186 -12.28 -12.91 1.91
CA LEU A 186 -12.13 -14.00 2.88
C LEU A 186 -11.10 -13.68 3.96
N SER A 187 -10.27 -12.66 3.75
CA SER A 187 -9.27 -12.23 4.73
C SER A 187 -9.93 -11.61 5.96
N GLU A 188 -9.35 -11.85 7.13
CA GLU A 188 -9.76 -11.21 8.39
C GLU A 188 -9.50 -9.70 8.38
N ASP A 189 -8.50 -9.26 7.61
CA ASP A 189 -8.12 -7.86 7.47
C ASP A 189 -8.97 -7.12 6.42
N PHE A 190 -9.92 -7.81 5.78
CA PHE A 190 -10.77 -7.22 4.74
C PHE A 190 -11.76 -6.19 5.29
N VAL A 191 -11.56 -4.93 4.91
CA VAL A 191 -12.47 -3.86 5.31
C VAL A 191 -13.66 -3.74 4.34
N ARG A 192 -14.86 -3.88 4.91
CA ARG A 192 -16.15 -3.77 4.19
C ARG A 192 -16.71 -2.34 4.21
N ASN A 193 -17.56 -2.04 3.22
CA ASN A 193 -18.32 -0.79 3.09
C ASN A 193 -17.45 0.47 2.98
N VAL A 194 -16.21 0.34 2.47
CA VAL A 194 -15.28 1.45 2.24
C VAL A 194 -15.94 2.65 1.55
N PRO A 195 -16.75 2.52 0.48
CA PRO A 195 -17.40 3.66 -0.16
C PRO A 195 -18.20 4.54 0.81
N SER A 196 -19.04 3.93 1.65
CA SER A 196 -19.84 4.64 2.64
C SER A 196 -18.99 5.30 3.73
N ARG A 197 -17.78 4.77 3.97
CA ARG A 197 -16.85 5.34 4.95
C ARG A 197 -16.11 6.54 4.38
N LEU A 198 -15.67 6.47 3.13
CA LEU A 198 -15.02 7.57 2.41
C LEU A 198 -15.93 8.81 2.31
N GLN A 199 -17.22 8.61 2.08
CA GLN A 199 -18.21 9.70 2.02
C GLN A 199 -18.35 10.48 3.33
N ARG A 200 -17.97 9.89 4.48
CA ARG A 200 -18.01 10.56 5.80
C ARG A 200 -16.76 11.38 6.09
N LEU A 201 -15.71 11.24 5.28
CA LEU A 201 -14.45 11.94 5.52
C LEU A 201 -14.59 13.41 5.08
N PRO A 202 -14.30 14.38 5.97
CA PRO A 202 -14.55 15.79 5.72
C PRO A 202 -13.72 16.38 4.57
N HIS A 203 -12.56 15.79 4.27
CA HIS A 203 -11.64 16.31 3.25
C HIS A 203 -11.47 15.37 2.05
N TRP A 204 -12.33 14.35 1.86
CA TRP A 204 -12.15 13.32 0.82
C TRP A 204 -11.95 13.90 -0.59
N ASN A 205 -12.70 14.97 -0.92
CA ASN A 205 -12.57 15.71 -2.19
C ASN A 205 -12.47 14.80 -3.43
N ASN A 206 -13.33 13.78 -3.50
CA ASN A 206 -13.33 12.79 -4.57
C ASN A 206 -11.95 12.13 -4.81
N GLY A 207 -11.18 11.90 -3.74
CA GLY A 207 -9.86 11.27 -3.78
C GLY A 207 -8.70 12.20 -4.15
N ARG A 208 -8.95 13.46 -4.52
CA ARG A 208 -7.87 14.39 -4.91
C ARG A 208 -6.85 14.57 -3.77
N ASN A 209 -5.56 14.38 -4.07
CA ASN A 209 -4.44 14.39 -3.12
C ASN A 209 -4.47 13.28 -2.04
N HIS A 210 -5.32 12.26 -2.19
CA HIS A 210 -5.36 11.12 -1.27
C HIS A 210 -4.47 9.99 -1.78
N ILE A 211 -3.86 9.23 -0.86
CA ILE A 211 -3.19 7.97 -1.15
C ILE A 211 -4.01 6.82 -0.59
N ILE A 212 -4.27 5.83 -1.44
CA ILE A 212 -4.84 4.53 -1.08
C ILE A 212 -3.75 3.48 -1.25
N PHE A 213 -3.60 2.59 -0.26
CA PHE A 213 -2.64 1.51 -0.32
C PHE A 213 -3.36 0.20 -0.61
N ASN A 214 -2.92 -0.53 -1.63
CA ASN A 214 -3.40 -1.86 -1.96
C ASN A 214 -2.19 -2.77 -2.18
N LEU A 215 -1.84 -3.56 -1.17
CA LEU A 215 -0.68 -4.46 -1.25
C LEU A 215 -1.10 -5.86 -1.69
N TYR A 216 -2.31 -6.29 -1.34
CA TYR A 216 -2.84 -7.62 -1.63
C TYR A 216 -4.09 -7.49 -2.50
N SER A 217 -3.94 -7.80 -3.78
CA SER A 217 -5.01 -7.68 -4.77
C SER A 217 -5.98 -8.87 -4.75
N GLY A 218 -6.06 -9.64 -3.66
CA GLY A 218 -6.90 -10.84 -3.55
C GLY A 218 -6.11 -12.14 -3.56
N THR A 219 -6.83 -13.25 -3.49
CA THR A 219 -6.31 -14.62 -3.51
C THR A 219 -6.94 -15.43 -4.64
N TRP A 220 -6.27 -16.48 -5.07
CA TRP A 220 -6.76 -17.37 -6.13
C TRP A 220 -8.17 -17.92 -5.81
N PRO A 221 -9.09 -18.02 -6.80
CA PRO A 221 -8.91 -17.70 -8.23
C PRO A 221 -9.13 -16.22 -8.58
N ASP A 222 -9.55 -15.39 -7.62
CA ASP A 222 -10.14 -14.08 -7.84
C ASP A 222 -9.16 -12.92 -7.53
N TYR A 223 -8.01 -12.90 -8.23
CA TYR A 223 -7.11 -11.74 -8.17
C TYR A 223 -7.75 -10.52 -8.84
N ASN A 224 -7.94 -9.45 -8.08
CA ASN A 224 -8.46 -8.17 -8.54
C ASN A 224 -7.34 -7.11 -8.60
N GLU A 225 -6.40 -7.30 -9.54
CA GLU A 225 -5.27 -6.37 -9.73
C GLU A 225 -5.74 -4.99 -10.20
N ASN A 226 -6.82 -4.95 -10.98
CA ASN A 226 -7.30 -3.74 -11.64
C ASN A 226 -8.39 -2.99 -10.85
N GLY A 227 -8.95 -3.61 -9.81
CA GLY A 227 -10.08 -3.07 -9.05
C GLY A 227 -9.88 -3.09 -7.55
N LEU A 228 -10.11 -1.94 -6.92
CA LEU A 228 -10.16 -1.81 -5.46
C LEU A 228 -11.47 -2.31 -4.84
N GLY A 229 -12.45 -2.73 -5.65
CA GLY A 229 -13.81 -3.04 -5.17
C GLY A 229 -14.60 -1.80 -4.73
N PHE A 230 -14.09 -0.59 -4.99
CA PHE A 230 -14.77 0.69 -4.85
C PHE A 230 -14.12 1.72 -5.79
N ASP A 231 -14.81 2.83 -6.06
CA ASP A 231 -14.28 3.94 -6.86
C ASP A 231 -13.32 4.81 -6.01
N PRO A 232 -12.00 4.85 -6.32
CA PRO A 232 -11.04 5.70 -5.62
C PRO A 232 -11.13 7.18 -6.04
N GLY A 233 -11.91 7.52 -7.06
CA GLY A 233 -11.97 8.86 -7.63
C GLY A 233 -10.63 9.28 -8.23
N GLN A 234 -10.03 10.33 -7.67
CA GLN A 234 -8.77 10.92 -8.11
C GLN A 234 -7.58 10.56 -7.21
N ALA A 235 -7.76 9.57 -6.33
CA ALA A 235 -6.72 9.16 -5.39
C ALA A 235 -5.55 8.46 -6.09
N ILE A 236 -4.36 8.67 -5.55
CA ILE A 236 -3.15 7.96 -5.91
C ILE A 236 -3.24 6.55 -5.33
N LEU A 237 -3.15 5.55 -6.19
CA LEU A 237 -3.19 4.15 -5.80
C LEU A 237 -1.76 3.60 -5.69
N ALA A 238 -1.31 3.33 -4.47
CA ALA A 238 -0.03 2.70 -4.18
C ALA A 238 -0.20 1.16 -4.18
N LYS A 239 0.50 0.48 -5.10
CA LYS A 239 0.45 -0.98 -5.27
C LYS A 239 1.80 -1.64 -4.98
N ALA A 240 1.77 -2.94 -4.65
CA ALA A 240 2.98 -3.77 -4.49
C ALA A 240 3.71 -4.00 -5.81
N SER A 241 2.96 -4.17 -6.91
CA SER A 241 3.48 -4.40 -8.25
C SER A 241 2.80 -3.46 -9.25
N MET A 242 3.56 -3.07 -10.26
CA MET A 242 3.03 -2.37 -11.44
C MET A 242 2.65 -3.45 -12.45
N SER A 243 1.38 -3.54 -12.83
CA SER A 243 1.02 -4.16 -14.10
C SER A 243 1.45 -3.20 -15.21
N VAL A 244 2.36 -3.66 -16.08
CA VAL A 244 2.78 -2.95 -17.29
C VAL A 244 1.82 -3.31 -18.41
#